data_AF-A0A6I2ZTM5-F1
#
_entry.id   AF-A0A6I2ZTM5-F1
#
_cell.length_a   1.000
_cell.length_b   1.000
_cell.length_c   1.000
_cell.angle_alpha   90.00
_cell.angle_beta   90.00
_cell.angle_gamma   90.00
#
_symmetry.space_group_name_H-M   'P 1'
#
loop_
_entity.id
_entity.type
_entity.pdbx_description
1 polymer ?
#
loop_
_entity_poly.entity_id
_entity_poly.type
_entity_poly.pdbx_seq_one_letter_code
_entity_poly.pdbx_strand_id
1 'polypeptide(L)'
;MTEVVERTLYLAPEGENTPSTQTNDRDGRLRRLREQLSKPMPSDGVWGWLGPLLVTALAAVLRFYHLGRPKGITLDETYYVKGGLSLWKFGFERDGITNADKLLALGKTDIFETTADYVVHPMFGKWVIGAGIQLFGPNAFGWRFAVALLGTLAVFVTARVGRRMFRSTLIGCMAGLLLAVDGTAIVMSRIGMLDGVLAALLVFAFGCLLVDRDKSRELLAYRMKFIEMGENGQWQGAGPH
;
A
#
# COMPACT_ATOMS: atom_id res chain seq x y z
N MET A 1 -12.69 -65.77 -60.25
CA MET A 1 -12.63 -66.45 -58.94
C MET A 1 -11.14 -66.65 -58.66
N THR A 2 -10.47 -65.98 -57.72
CA THR A 2 -10.89 -65.29 -56.49
C THR A 2 -9.74 -64.36 -56.07
N GLU A 3 -10.05 -63.29 -55.33
CA GLU A 3 -9.21 -62.25 -54.71
C GLU A 3 -7.99 -62.83 -53.94
N VAL A 4 -6.89 -62.10 -53.69
CA VAL A 4 -6.74 -61.11 -52.60
C VAL A 4 -5.65 -60.08 -52.92
N VAL A 5 -5.99 -58.83 -52.64
CA VAL A 5 -5.25 -57.57 -52.79
C VAL A 5 -4.13 -57.43 -51.75
N GLU A 6 -2.90 -57.16 -52.20
CA GLU A 6 -1.78 -56.72 -51.34
C GLU A 6 -2.04 -55.30 -50.80
N ARG A 7 -2.16 -55.17 -49.47
CA ARG A 7 -2.00 -53.89 -48.76
C ARG A 7 -0.51 -53.62 -48.58
N THR A 8 0.08 -52.80 -49.45
CA THR A 8 1.33 -52.10 -49.13
C THR A 8 0.97 -50.85 -48.33
N LEU A 9 1.05 -50.97 -47.01
CA LEU A 9 0.99 -49.85 -46.08
C LEU A 9 2.23 -48.98 -46.34
N TYR A 10 2.06 -47.84 -47.00
CA TYR A 10 3.09 -46.80 -47.05
C TYR A 10 3.34 -46.31 -45.62
N LEU A 11 4.49 -46.70 -45.07
CA LEU A 11 5.09 -46.07 -43.91
C LEU A 11 5.35 -44.61 -44.26
N ALA A 12 4.50 -43.70 -43.78
CA ALA A 12 4.90 -42.30 -43.65
C ALA A 12 6.04 -42.26 -42.62
N PRO A 13 7.16 -41.57 -42.89
CA PRO A 13 8.20 -41.44 -41.90
C PRO A 13 7.60 -40.72 -40.69
N GLU A 14 7.71 -41.34 -39.51
CA GLU A 14 7.54 -40.63 -38.25
C GLU A 14 8.44 -39.40 -38.32
N GLY A 15 7.81 -38.22 -38.35
CA GLY A 15 8.52 -36.95 -38.34
C GLY A 15 9.46 -36.95 -37.14
N GLU A 16 10.74 -37.09 -37.43
CA GLU A 16 11.84 -36.98 -36.51
C GLU A 16 11.67 -35.65 -35.76
N ASN A 17 11.28 -35.73 -34.48
CA ASN A 17 11.29 -34.61 -33.55
C ASN A 17 12.76 -34.24 -33.33
N THR A 18 13.34 -33.53 -34.30
CA THR A 18 14.72 -33.07 -34.26
C THR A 18 14.93 -32.27 -32.97
N PRO A 19 15.91 -32.65 -32.12
CA PRO A 19 16.13 -32.04 -30.80
C PRO A 19 16.26 -30.52 -30.84
N SER A 20 16.80 -29.98 -31.94
CA SER A 20 17.04 -28.56 -32.19
C SER A 20 15.76 -27.70 -32.24
N THR A 21 14.63 -28.27 -32.68
CA THR A 21 13.37 -27.53 -32.84
C THR A 21 12.67 -27.33 -31.49
N GLN A 22 12.75 -28.33 -30.59
CA GLN A 22 12.21 -28.23 -29.22
C GLN A 22 13.09 -27.36 -28.30
N THR A 23 14.41 -27.36 -28.48
CA THR A 23 15.33 -26.48 -27.71
C THR A 23 15.06 -25.01 -28.00
N ASN A 24 14.81 -24.65 -29.27
CA ASN A 24 14.52 -23.27 -29.68
C ASN A 24 13.18 -22.74 -29.10
N ASP A 25 12.11 -23.54 -29.03
CA ASP A 25 10.85 -23.12 -28.39
C ASP A 25 11.00 -22.99 -26.86
N ARG A 26 11.75 -23.91 -26.23
CA ARG A 26 11.98 -23.93 -24.78
C ARG A 26 12.76 -22.70 -24.30
N ASP A 27 13.89 -22.41 -24.93
CA ASP A 27 14.73 -21.29 -24.55
C ASP A 27 14.01 -19.96 -24.81
N GLY A 28 13.17 -19.92 -25.87
CA GLY A 28 12.23 -18.83 -26.14
C GLY A 28 11.14 -18.67 -25.08
N ARG A 29 10.59 -19.75 -24.52
CA ARG A 29 9.60 -19.68 -23.41
C ARG A 29 10.24 -19.20 -22.10
N LEU A 30 11.40 -19.74 -21.73
CA LEU A 30 12.11 -19.33 -20.51
C LEU A 30 12.54 -17.86 -20.56
N ARG A 31 13.02 -17.41 -21.72
CA ARG A 31 13.35 -16.00 -21.95
C ARG A 31 12.10 -15.11 -21.84
N ARG A 32 10.97 -15.50 -22.43
CA ARG A 32 9.69 -14.77 -22.31
C ARG A 32 9.20 -14.72 -20.86
N LEU A 33 9.24 -15.83 -20.12
CA LEU A 33 8.87 -15.89 -18.71
C LEU A 33 9.76 -14.97 -17.87
N ARG A 34 11.07 -14.98 -18.11
CA ARG A 34 12.01 -14.09 -17.44
C ARG A 34 11.72 -12.62 -17.74
N GLU A 35 11.54 -12.27 -19.00
CA GLU A 35 11.19 -10.90 -19.43
C GLU A 35 9.85 -10.44 -18.79
N GLN A 36 8.88 -11.33 -18.64
CA GLN A 36 7.63 -11.06 -17.94
C GLN A 36 7.83 -10.87 -16.42
N LEU A 37 8.66 -11.71 -15.79
CA LEU A 37 8.95 -11.61 -14.36
C LEU A 37 9.72 -10.34 -14.01
N SER A 38 10.66 -9.92 -14.86
CA SER A 38 11.62 -8.85 -14.57
C SER A 38 11.51 -7.63 -15.50
N LYS A 39 10.30 -7.19 -15.88
CA LYS A 39 10.20 -5.93 -16.64
C LYS A 39 10.62 -4.75 -15.73
N PRO A 40 11.69 -4.02 -16.06
CA PRO A 40 12.29 -3.04 -15.17
C PRO A 40 11.35 -1.85 -14.93
N MET A 41 11.54 -1.18 -13.80
CA MET A 41 10.89 0.11 -13.56
C MET A 41 11.37 1.13 -14.60
N PRO A 42 10.51 2.05 -15.08
CA PRO A 42 10.94 3.10 -15.99
C PRO A 42 12.07 3.93 -15.37
N SER A 43 13.11 4.20 -16.14
CA SER A 43 14.25 5.04 -15.75
C SER A 43 13.92 6.52 -15.99
N ASP A 44 12.92 7.05 -15.29
CA ASP A 44 12.53 8.47 -15.41
C ASP A 44 13.44 9.41 -14.60
N GLY A 45 14.58 8.90 -14.11
CA GLY A 45 15.55 9.64 -13.31
C GLY A 45 14.89 10.43 -12.16
N VAL A 46 15.22 11.72 -12.08
CA VAL A 46 14.69 12.66 -11.07
C VAL A 46 13.18 12.87 -11.17
N TRP A 47 12.60 12.82 -12.37
CA TRP A 47 11.17 13.06 -12.60
C TRP A 47 10.29 11.97 -11.99
N GLY A 48 10.81 10.74 -11.90
CA GLY A 48 10.15 9.64 -11.22
C GLY A 48 9.91 9.89 -9.72
N TRP A 49 10.58 10.86 -9.12
CA TRP A 49 10.40 11.27 -7.72
C TRP A 49 9.81 12.68 -7.60
N LEU A 50 10.26 13.63 -8.43
CA LEU A 50 9.82 15.02 -8.38
C LEU A 50 8.30 15.14 -8.61
N GLY A 51 7.75 14.43 -9.60
CA GLY A 51 6.30 14.45 -9.88
C GLY A 51 5.45 14.04 -8.66
N PRO A 52 5.65 12.83 -8.10
CA PRO A 52 4.97 12.41 -6.88
C PRO A 52 5.16 13.38 -5.71
N LEU A 53 6.36 13.93 -5.52
CA LEU A 53 6.63 14.89 -4.44
C LEU A 53 5.87 16.21 -4.60
N LEU A 54 5.76 16.73 -5.82
CA LEU A 54 4.96 17.94 -6.10
C LEU A 54 3.47 17.71 -5.83
N VAL A 55 2.94 16.53 -6.22
CA VAL A 55 1.56 16.13 -5.91
C VAL A 55 1.34 16.01 -4.40
N THR A 56 2.30 15.44 -3.68
CA THR A 56 2.26 15.36 -2.22
C THR A 56 2.35 16.72 -1.55
N ALA A 57 3.14 17.65 -2.09
CA ALA A 57 3.21 19.02 -1.58
C ALA A 57 1.86 19.73 -1.71
N LEU A 58 1.17 19.58 -2.85
CA LEU A 58 -0.21 20.06 -3.02
C LEU A 58 -1.15 19.42 -1.99
N ALA A 59 -1.08 18.10 -1.82
CA ALA A 59 -1.90 17.39 -0.84
C ALA A 59 -1.67 17.88 0.60
N ALA A 60 -0.41 18.17 0.95
CA ALA A 60 -0.02 18.73 2.22
C ALA A 60 -0.67 20.11 2.42
N VAL A 61 -0.58 21.00 1.42
CA VAL A 61 -1.24 22.31 1.49
C VAL A 61 -2.74 22.15 1.72
N LEU A 62 -3.44 21.32 0.93
CA LEU A 62 -4.89 21.13 1.05
C LEU A 62 -5.34 20.56 2.40
N ARG A 63 -4.52 19.68 3.01
CA ARG A 63 -4.82 19.03 4.29
C ARG A 63 -4.43 19.89 5.49
N PHE A 64 -3.30 20.59 5.43
CA PHE A 64 -2.80 21.39 6.55
C PHE A 64 -3.34 22.84 6.56
N TYR A 65 -3.85 23.35 5.44
CA TYR A 65 -4.41 24.70 5.37
C TYR A 65 -5.57 24.88 6.36
N HIS A 66 -5.36 25.71 7.38
CA HIS A 66 -6.29 25.94 8.48
C HIS A 66 -6.76 24.64 9.19
N LEU A 67 -5.87 23.65 9.37
CA LEU A 67 -6.23 22.38 10.02
C LEU A 67 -6.83 22.55 11.43
N GLY A 68 -6.38 23.56 12.18
CA GLY A 68 -6.93 23.89 13.50
C GLY A 68 -8.33 24.53 13.49
N ARG A 69 -8.98 24.69 12.33
CA ARG A 69 -10.37 25.18 12.22
C ARG A 69 -11.30 24.03 11.82
N PRO A 70 -12.48 23.89 12.46
CA PRO A 70 -12.95 24.63 13.64
C PRO A 70 -12.14 24.30 14.90
N LYS A 71 -12.08 25.22 15.87
CA LYS A 71 -11.32 25.03 17.13
C LYS A 71 -11.93 23.99 18.07
N GLY A 72 -13.22 23.68 17.89
CA GLY A 72 -13.95 22.72 18.69
C GLY A 72 -13.81 21.29 18.17
N ILE A 73 -14.26 20.37 19.02
CA ILE A 73 -14.49 18.97 18.68
C ILE A 73 -15.67 18.88 17.72
N THR A 74 -15.54 18.05 16.69
CA THR A 74 -16.57 17.79 15.68
C THR A 74 -16.76 16.29 15.48
N LEU A 75 -18.01 15.84 15.29
CA LEU A 75 -18.33 14.43 15.06
C LEU A 75 -17.70 13.51 16.13
N ASP A 76 -17.10 12.41 15.69
CA ASP A 76 -16.51 11.37 16.53
C ASP A 76 -15.16 11.76 17.12
N GLU A 77 -14.66 12.99 16.87
CA GLU A 77 -13.50 13.52 17.59
C GLU A 77 -13.74 13.50 19.11
N THR A 78 -15.00 13.57 19.55
CA THR A 78 -15.33 13.44 20.98
C THR A 78 -14.75 12.12 21.52
N TYR A 79 -14.97 10.99 20.86
CA TYR A 79 -14.48 9.71 21.36
C TYR A 79 -12.99 9.53 21.13
N TYR A 80 -12.51 9.80 19.90
CA TYR A 80 -11.16 9.41 19.51
C TYR A 80 -10.06 10.31 20.07
N VAL A 81 -10.33 11.62 20.20
CA VAL A 81 -9.35 12.56 20.75
C VAL A 81 -9.21 12.35 22.25
N LYS A 82 -10.33 12.20 22.98
CA LYS A 82 -10.31 11.90 24.42
C LYS A 82 -9.66 10.54 24.68
N GLY A 83 -10.03 9.51 23.92
CA GLY A 83 -9.41 8.19 24.03
C GLY A 83 -7.90 8.22 23.78
N GLY A 84 -7.45 8.94 22.74
CA GLY A 84 -6.02 9.13 22.46
C GLY A 84 -5.28 9.83 23.59
N LEU A 85 -5.84 10.91 24.14
CA LEU A 85 -5.26 11.61 25.28
C LEU A 85 -5.21 10.72 26.54
N SER A 86 -6.27 9.97 26.81
CA SER A 86 -6.34 9.03 27.94
C SER A 86 -5.28 7.94 27.82
N LEU A 87 -5.10 7.37 26.63
CA LEU A 87 -4.09 6.34 26.39
C LEU A 87 -2.68 6.82 26.69
N TRP A 88 -2.33 8.02 26.23
CA TRP A 88 -1.02 8.60 26.52
C TRP A 88 -0.83 9.01 27.99
N LYS A 89 -1.90 9.41 28.70
CA LYS A 89 -1.82 9.85 30.11
C LYS A 89 -1.87 8.70 31.11
N PHE A 90 -2.66 7.66 30.83
CA PHE A 90 -3.00 6.60 31.79
C PHE A 90 -2.70 5.18 31.29
N GLY A 91 -2.40 4.99 30.00
CA GLY A 91 -2.17 3.67 29.39
C GLY A 91 -3.44 2.92 28.98
N PHE A 92 -4.62 3.45 29.31
CA PHE A 92 -5.93 2.90 28.92
C PHE A 92 -6.96 4.02 28.76
N GLU A 93 -8.12 3.70 28.18
CA GLU A 93 -9.21 4.65 27.94
C GLU A 93 -10.08 4.82 29.19
N ARG A 94 -10.32 6.08 29.57
CA ARG A 94 -11.15 6.46 30.71
C ARG A 94 -12.32 7.31 30.26
N ASP A 95 -13.42 7.20 30.98
CA ASP A 95 -14.60 8.03 30.74
C ASP A 95 -14.27 9.51 30.90
N GLY A 96 -14.87 10.32 30.04
CA GLY A 96 -14.77 11.77 30.14
C GLY A 96 -15.82 12.34 31.10
N ILE A 97 -15.45 13.36 31.87
CA ILE A 97 -16.39 14.11 32.71
C ILE A 97 -17.47 14.81 31.86
N THR A 98 -18.54 15.23 32.51
CA THR A 98 -19.56 16.08 31.89
C THR A 98 -18.92 17.37 31.35
N ASN A 99 -19.19 17.72 30.09
CA ASN A 99 -18.58 18.85 29.35
C ASN A 99 -17.09 18.69 28.96
N ALA A 100 -16.53 17.47 28.98
CA ALA A 100 -15.14 17.21 28.57
C ALA A 100 -14.76 17.88 27.22
N ASP A 101 -15.65 17.86 26.22
CA ASP A 101 -15.38 18.39 24.89
C ASP A 101 -15.13 19.90 24.89
N LYS A 102 -15.91 20.64 25.69
CA LYS A 102 -15.76 22.09 25.84
C LYS A 102 -14.47 22.42 26.57
N LEU A 103 -14.14 21.65 27.61
CA LEU A 103 -12.90 21.82 28.37
C LEU A 103 -11.68 21.53 27.50
N LEU A 104 -11.73 20.48 26.68
CA LEU A 104 -10.65 20.13 25.76
C LEU A 104 -10.48 21.18 24.64
N ALA A 105 -11.58 21.76 24.14
CA ALA A 105 -11.51 22.89 23.20
C ALA A 105 -10.84 24.15 23.79
N LEU A 106 -10.83 24.27 25.12
CA LEU A 106 -10.09 25.30 25.87
C LEU A 106 -8.65 24.88 26.22
N GLY A 107 -8.21 23.70 25.79
CA GLY A 107 -6.89 23.15 26.08
C GLY A 107 -6.73 22.50 27.45
N LYS A 108 -7.82 22.27 28.20
CA LYS A 108 -7.77 21.60 29.50
C LYS A 108 -7.79 20.08 29.33
N THR A 109 -6.93 19.38 30.06
CA THR A 109 -6.73 17.91 29.94
C THR A 109 -7.16 17.12 31.18
N ASP A 110 -7.56 17.79 32.26
CA ASP A 110 -8.18 17.17 33.44
C ASP A 110 -9.67 16.99 33.20
N ILE A 111 -9.97 16.10 32.24
CA ILE A 111 -11.31 15.85 31.71
C ILE A 111 -11.76 14.40 31.90
N PHE A 112 -11.05 13.62 32.72
CA PHE A 112 -11.28 12.17 32.87
C PHE A 112 -11.75 11.80 34.26
N GLU A 113 -12.66 10.85 34.32
CA GLU A 113 -13.09 10.20 35.54
C GLU A 113 -12.10 9.08 35.94
N THR A 114 -12.38 8.39 37.04
CA THR A 114 -11.61 7.23 37.49
C THR A 114 -12.06 5.92 36.85
N THR A 115 -13.21 5.91 36.15
CA THR A 115 -13.78 4.74 35.48
C THR A 115 -13.16 4.53 34.09
N ALA A 116 -13.22 3.29 33.61
CA ALA A 116 -12.75 2.91 32.28
C ALA A 116 -13.84 3.12 31.23
N ASP A 117 -13.46 3.61 30.04
CA ASP A 117 -14.37 3.81 28.91
C ASP A 117 -14.73 2.49 28.22
N TYR A 118 -15.84 2.48 27.49
CA TYR A 118 -16.28 1.35 26.68
C TYR A 118 -15.53 1.31 25.33
N VAL A 119 -14.55 0.40 25.23
CA VAL A 119 -13.67 0.27 24.07
C VAL A 119 -14.31 -0.59 22.97
N VAL A 120 -14.77 0.04 21.88
CA VAL A 120 -15.34 -0.65 20.70
C VAL A 120 -14.41 -0.69 19.48
N HIS A 121 -13.27 0.00 19.54
CA HIS A 121 -12.32 0.11 18.42
C HIS A 121 -10.90 -0.29 18.83
N PRO A 122 -10.09 -0.84 17.90
CA PRO A 122 -8.67 -1.04 18.14
C PRO A 122 -7.93 0.26 18.49
N MET A 123 -6.94 0.17 19.38
CA MET A 123 -6.34 1.35 20.02
C MET A 123 -5.38 2.14 19.12
N PHE A 124 -4.87 1.53 18.04
CA PHE A 124 -3.77 2.11 17.27
C PHE A 124 -4.09 3.50 16.71
N GLY A 125 -5.28 3.70 16.13
CA GLY A 125 -5.63 5.02 15.59
C GLY A 125 -5.74 6.10 16.66
N LYS A 126 -6.18 5.74 17.88
CA LYS A 126 -6.20 6.66 19.04
C LYS A 126 -4.78 7.01 19.50
N TRP A 127 -3.85 6.05 19.49
CA TRP A 127 -2.42 6.31 19.75
C TRP A 127 -1.84 7.31 18.75
N VAL A 128 -2.15 7.16 17.46
CA VAL A 128 -1.73 8.09 16.39
C VAL A 128 -2.26 9.50 16.64
N ILE A 129 -3.55 9.64 16.93
CA ILE A 129 -4.18 10.94 17.26
C ILE A 129 -3.51 11.55 18.49
N GLY A 130 -3.34 10.76 19.55
CA GLY A 130 -2.68 11.20 20.78
C GLY A 130 -1.21 11.62 20.56
N ALA A 131 -0.49 10.99 19.64
CA ALA A 131 0.87 11.39 19.30
C ALA A 131 0.90 12.82 18.71
N GLY A 132 -0.09 13.18 17.89
CA GLY A 132 -0.26 14.56 17.42
C GLY A 132 -0.50 15.54 18.57
N ILE A 133 -1.29 15.16 19.56
CA ILE A 133 -1.52 15.96 20.79
C ILE A 133 -0.23 16.14 21.58
N GLN A 134 0.60 15.09 21.71
CA GLN A 134 1.88 15.20 22.42
C GLN A 134 2.85 16.16 21.72
N LEU A 135 2.85 16.19 20.39
CA LEU A 135 3.76 17.03 19.61
C LEU A 135 3.33 18.50 19.56
N PHE A 136 2.03 18.79 19.48
CA PHE A 136 1.52 20.15 19.21
C PHE A 136 0.55 20.69 20.26
N GLY A 137 0.33 19.93 21.34
CA GLY A 137 -0.54 20.28 22.45
C GLY A 137 -2.02 19.88 22.26
N PRO A 138 -2.83 19.99 23.34
CA PRO A 138 -4.24 19.60 23.37
C PRO A 138 -5.12 20.66 22.69
N ASN A 139 -4.97 20.83 21.39
CA ASN A 139 -5.76 21.75 20.57
C ASN A 139 -6.14 21.11 19.23
N ALA A 140 -7.08 21.75 18.51
CA ALA A 140 -7.60 21.29 17.23
C ALA A 140 -6.53 20.93 16.20
N PHE A 141 -5.44 21.69 16.16
CA PHE A 141 -4.34 21.37 15.25
C PHE A 141 -3.63 20.08 15.68
N GLY A 142 -3.31 19.94 16.97
CA GLY A 142 -2.55 18.79 17.48
C GLY A 142 -3.23 17.45 17.25
N TRP A 143 -4.50 17.30 17.62
CA TRP A 143 -5.18 16.01 17.44
C TRP A 143 -5.50 15.68 15.97
N ARG A 144 -5.55 16.67 15.08
CA ARG A 144 -5.74 16.45 13.63
C ARG A 144 -4.43 16.25 12.88
N PHE A 145 -3.30 16.71 13.43
CA PHE A 145 -2.00 16.74 12.75
C PHE A 145 -1.59 15.36 12.22
N ALA A 146 -1.61 14.34 13.08
CA ALA A 146 -1.13 13.02 12.71
C ALA A 146 -2.00 12.37 11.63
N VAL A 147 -3.32 12.57 11.70
CA VAL A 147 -4.27 12.08 10.67
C VAL A 147 -4.01 12.79 9.33
N ALA A 148 -3.81 14.11 9.34
CA ALA A 148 -3.50 14.88 8.14
C ALA A 148 -2.17 14.49 7.50
N LEU A 149 -1.17 14.20 8.33
CA LEU A 149 0.12 13.70 7.88
C LEU A 149 -0.01 12.34 7.20
N LEU A 150 -0.71 11.39 7.83
CA LEU A 150 -0.94 10.06 7.25
C LEU A 150 -1.72 10.14 5.93
N GLY A 151 -2.77 10.97 5.85
CA GLY A 151 -3.50 11.22 4.62
C GLY A 151 -2.63 11.82 3.51
N THR A 152 -1.69 12.70 3.87
CA THR A 152 -0.73 13.29 2.92
C THR A 152 0.27 12.24 2.41
N LEU A 153 0.78 11.38 3.31
CA LEU A 153 1.65 10.26 2.94
C LEU A 153 0.91 9.22 2.09
N ALA A 154 -0.38 8.99 2.34
CA ALA A 154 -1.20 8.10 1.52
C ALA A 154 -1.28 8.57 0.06
N VAL A 155 -1.35 9.89 -0.19
CA VAL A 155 -1.24 10.45 -1.54
C VAL A 155 0.09 10.11 -2.19
N PHE A 156 1.20 10.28 -1.46
CA PHE A 156 2.52 9.93 -1.96
C PHE A 156 2.61 8.46 -2.34
N VAL A 157 2.21 7.57 -1.42
CA VAL A 157 2.27 6.12 -1.63
C VAL A 157 1.36 5.71 -2.79
N THR A 158 0.15 6.26 -2.92
CA THR A 158 -0.74 6.02 -4.07
C THR A 158 -0.06 6.40 -5.39
N ALA A 159 0.66 7.53 -5.44
CA ALA A 159 1.41 7.90 -6.64
C ALA A 159 2.54 6.90 -6.97
N ARG A 160 3.25 6.41 -5.95
CA ARG A 160 4.30 5.38 -6.12
C ARG A 160 3.71 4.03 -6.56
N VAL A 161 2.58 3.65 -5.97
CA VAL A 161 1.83 2.43 -6.29
C VAL A 161 1.33 2.47 -7.73
N GLY A 162 0.66 3.56 -8.15
CA GLY A 162 0.22 3.73 -9.52
C GLY A 162 1.38 3.68 -10.51
N ARG A 163 2.50 4.33 -10.20
CA ARG A 163 3.73 4.23 -11.01
C ARG A 163 4.22 2.78 -11.12
N ARG A 164 4.24 2.01 -10.03
CA ARG A 164 4.70 0.61 -10.03
C ARG A 164 3.78 -0.29 -10.86
N MET A 165 2.46 -0.12 -10.73
CA MET A 165 1.47 -0.94 -11.44
C MET A 165 1.49 -0.67 -12.94
N PHE A 166 1.48 0.60 -13.34
CA PHE A 166 1.33 1.00 -14.74
C PHE A 166 2.65 1.29 -15.44
N ARG A 167 3.78 1.28 -14.70
CA ARG A 167 5.10 1.68 -15.20
C ARG A 167 5.08 3.01 -15.94
N SER A 168 4.37 4.00 -15.37
CA SER A 168 4.27 5.36 -15.91
C SER A 168 4.28 6.39 -14.79
N THR A 169 5.19 7.36 -14.85
CA THR A 169 5.19 8.51 -13.92
C THR A 169 3.89 9.26 -13.97
N LEU A 170 3.40 9.51 -15.18
CA LEU A 170 2.22 10.34 -15.42
C LEU A 170 0.99 9.69 -14.80
N ILE A 171 0.76 8.40 -15.05
CA ILE A 171 -0.38 7.66 -14.48
C ILE A 171 -0.26 7.59 -12.95
N GLY A 172 0.94 7.37 -12.42
CA GLY A 172 1.18 7.43 -10.97
C GLY A 172 0.84 8.80 -10.38
N CYS A 173 1.32 9.88 -10.99
CA CYS A 173 1.03 11.24 -10.53
C CYS A 173 -0.47 11.56 -10.63
N MET A 174 -1.15 11.13 -11.68
CA MET A 174 -2.61 11.28 -11.81
C MET A 174 -3.36 10.55 -10.70
N ALA A 175 -2.99 9.31 -10.39
CA ALA A 175 -3.60 8.55 -9.30
C ALA A 175 -3.43 9.26 -7.94
N GLY A 176 -2.22 9.74 -7.65
CA GLY A 176 -1.95 10.56 -6.47
C GLY A 176 -2.74 11.86 -6.46
N LEU A 177 -2.81 12.56 -7.60
CA LEU A 177 -3.51 13.84 -7.72
C LEU A 177 -5.01 13.69 -7.50
N LEU A 178 -5.63 12.65 -8.04
CA LEU A 178 -7.04 12.34 -7.81
C LEU A 178 -7.32 12.14 -6.32
N LEU A 179 -6.48 11.38 -5.61
CA LEU A 179 -6.60 11.23 -4.14
C LEU A 179 -6.26 12.52 -3.37
N ALA A 180 -5.38 13.35 -3.92
CA ALA A 180 -5.00 14.62 -3.31
C ALA A 180 -6.17 15.60 -3.24
N VAL A 181 -6.98 15.64 -4.30
CA VAL A 181 -8.11 16.58 -4.47
C VAL A 181 -9.48 15.97 -4.15
N ASP A 182 -9.56 14.66 -3.89
CA ASP A 182 -10.79 14.00 -3.47
C ASP A 182 -11.33 14.59 -2.16
N GLY A 183 -12.58 15.05 -2.19
CA GLY A 183 -13.22 15.75 -1.09
C GLY A 183 -13.34 14.88 0.17
N THR A 184 -13.73 13.61 0.00
CA THR A 184 -13.88 12.68 1.11
C THR A 184 -12.52 12.39 1.75
N ALA A 185 -11.50 12.07 0.96
CA ALA A 185 -10.15 11.86 1.46
C ALA A 185 -9.59 13.08 2.18
N ILE A 186 -9.86 14.30 1.70
CA ILE A 186 -9.47 15.54 2.38
C ILE A 186 -10.18 15.65 3.74
N VAL A 187 -11.51 15.49 3.78
CA VAL A 187 -12.28 15.63 5.03
C VAL A 187 -11.84 14.58 6.05
N MET A 188 -11.71 13.32 5.64
CA MET A 188 -11.29 12.22 6.52
C MET A 188 -9.85 12.37 7.02
N SER A 189 -8.99 13.07 6.28
CA SER A 189 -7.63 13.39 6.72
C SER A 189 -7.57 14.62 7.65
N ARG A 190 -8.64 15.41 7.73
CA ARG A 190 -8.66 16.70 8.44
C ARG A 190 -9.46 16.69 9.73
N ILE A 191 -10.04 15.56 10.10
CA ILE A 191 -10.78 15.37 11.34
C ILE A 191 -10.06 14.25 12.11
N GLY A 192 -10.00 14.36 13.43
CA GLY A 192 -9.38 13.35 14.31
C GLY A 192 -10.18 12.04 14.38
N MET A 193 -10.34 11.33 13.27
CA MET A 193 -11.08 10.07 13.17
C MET A 193 -10.18 8.88 12.81
N LEU A 194 -10.63 7.69 13.17
CA LEU A 194 -9.88 6.45 12.93
C LEU A 194 -9.92 6.00 11.46
N ASP A 195 -10.97 6.33 10.72
CA ASP A 195 -11.14 5.89 9.32
C ASP A 195 -10.04 6.43 8.41
N GLY A 196 -9.64 7.69 8.59
CA GLY A 196 -8.53 8.30 7.85
C GLY A 196 -7.19 7.59 8.13
N VAL A 197 -6.96 7.19 9.39
CA VAL A 197 -5.78 6.41 9.77
C VAL A 197 -5.82 5.01 9.13
N LEU A 198 -6.96 4.31 9.23
CA LEU A 198 -7.15 3.00 8.64
C LEU A 198 -6.94 3.01 7.12
N ALA A 199 -7.56 3.96 6.42
CA ALA A 199 -7.41 4.11 4.98
C ALA A 199 -5.95 4.32 4.57
N ALA A 200 -5.20 5.17 5.29
CA ALA A 200 -3.78 5.37 5.04
C ALA A 200 -2.97 4.08 5.25
N LEU A 201 -3.21 3.35 6.34
CA LEU A 201 -2.54 2.07 6.60
C LEU A 201 -2.82 1.02 5.54
N LEU A 202 -4.06 0.95 5.02
CA LEU A 202 -4.40 0.05 3.92
C LEU A 202 -3.63 0.38 2.64
N VAL A 203 -3.51 1.67 2.30
CA VAL A 203 -2.68 2.12 1.17
C VAL A 203 -1.21 1.76 1.38
N PHE A 204 -0.69 1.93 2.59
CA PHE A 204 0.69 1.56 2.92
C PHE A 204 0.92 0.06 2.84
N ALA A 205 0.02 -0.74 3.41
CA ALA A 205 0.07 -2.19 3.35
C ALA A 205 0.05 -2.69 1.90
N PHE A 206 -0.82 -2.11 1.06
CA PHE A 206 -0.84 -2.43 -0.36
C PHE A 206 0.46 -2.02 -1.07
N GLY A 207 1.03 -0.87 -0.73
CA GLY A 207 2.34 -0.43 -1.21
C GLY A 207 3.45 -1.43 -0.85
N CYS A 208 3.48 -1.90 0.41
CA CYS A 208 4.41 -2.92 0.88
C CYS A 208 4.22 -4.25 0.13
N LEU A 209 2.97 -4.69 -0.06
CA LEU A 209 2.64 -5.90 -0.80
C LEU A 209 3.15 -5.85 -2.25
N LEU A 210 3.02 -4.71 -2.92
CA LEU A 210 3.54 -4.54 -4.28
C LEU A 210 5.08 -4.58 -4.32
N VAL A 211 5.74 -3.94 -3.35
CA VAL A 211 7.21 -4.00 -3.23
C VAL A 211 7.68 -5.44 -2.99
N ASP A 212 6.99 -6.17 -2.12
CA ASP A 212 7.29 -7.57 -1.83
C ASP A 212 7.08 -8.47 -3.07
N ARG A 213 5.99 -8.24 -3.80
CA ARG A 213 5.74 -8.91 -5.09
C ARG A 213 6.86 -8.65 -6.10
N ASP A 214 7.33 -7.41 -6.22
CA ASP A 214 8.40 -7.05 -7.15
C ASP A 214 9.72 -7.77 -6.78
N LYS A 215 10.09 -7.76 -5.48
CA LYS A 215 11.28 -8.48 -4.98
C LYS A 215 11.19 -9.98 -5.17
N SER A 216 10.03 -10.57 -4.89
CA SER A 216 9.79 -12.01 -5.08
C SER A 216 9.94 -12.42 -6.54
N ARG A 217 9.42 -11.62 -7.49
CA ARG A 217 9.59 -11.88 -8.93
C ARG A 217 11.04 -11.77 -9.38
N GLU A 218 11.78 -10.79 -8.85
CA GLU A 218 13.20 -10.63 -9.14
C GLU A 218 14.01 -11.83 -8.62
N LEU A 219 13.73 -12.29 -7.39
CA LEU A 219 14.36 -13.47 -6.82
C LEU A 219 14.07 -14.73 -7.64
N LEU A 220 12.83 -14.93 -8.08
CA LEU A 220 12.46 -16.05 -8.95
C LEU A 220 13.20 -15.98 -10.30
N ALA A 221 13.24 -14.81 -10.93
CA ALA A 221 13.97 -14.60 -12.18
C ALA A 221 15.49 -14.79 -12.02
N TYR A 222 16.06 -14.46 -10.85
CA TYR A 222 17.45 -14.74 -10.50
C TYR A 222 17.69 -16.24 -10.33
N ARG A 223 16.87 -16.92 -9.53
CA ARG A 223 16.97 -18.38 -9.27
C ARG A 223 16.85 -19.20 -10.56
N MET A 224 15.99 -18.79 -11.49
CA MET A 224 15.87 -19.43 -12.81
C MET A 224 17.19 -19.46 -13.61
N LYS A 225 18.18 -18.60 -13.29
CA LYS A 225 19.51 -18.64 -13.94
C LYS A 225 20.37 -19.81 -13.47
N PHE A 226 20.10 -20.35 -12.27
CA PHE A 226 20.89 -21.37 -11.60
C PHE A 226 20.17 -22.72 -11.54
N ILE A 227 18.98 -22.83 -12.12
CA ILE A 227 18.33 -24.13 -12.28
C ILE A 227 19.06 -24.83 -13.43
N GLU A 228 19.97 -25.75 -13.09
CA GLU A 228 20.43 -26.77 -14.02
C GLU A 228 19.26 -27.72 -14.31
N MET A 229 18.81 -27.72 -15.57
CA MET A 229 17.78 -28.64 -16.04
C MET A 229 18.49 -29.83 -16.69
N GLY A 230 18.11 -31.06 -16.34
CA GLY A 230 18.63 -32.25 -17.01
C GLY A 230 18.32 -32.24 -18.52
N GLU A 231 19.06 -33.01 -19.33
CA GLU A 231 18.91 -33.08 -20.80
C GLU A 231 17.46 -33.34 -21.28
N ASN A 232 16.66 -33.97 -20.43
CA ASN A 232 15.26 -34.35 -20.58
C ASN A 232 14.25 -33.31 -20.06
N GLY A 233 14.72 -32.11 -19.64
CA GLY A 233 13.86 -30.99 -19.23
C GLY A 233 13.11 -31.19 -17.91
N GLN A 234 13.40 -32.27 -17.17
CA GLN A 234 12.82 -32.53 -15.86
C GLN A 234 13.59 -31.78 -14.77
N TRP A 235 12.83 -31.19 -13.84
CA TRP A 235 13.37 -30.57 -12.64
C TRP A 235 13.99 -31.66 -11.75
N GLN A 236 15.31 -31.70 -11.64
CA GLN A 236 16.03 -32.72 -10.84
C GLN A 236 16.16 -32.38 -9.35
N GLY A 237 15.60 -31.25 -8.91
CA GLY A 237 15.59 -30.86 -7.50
C GLY A 237 16.78 -30.02 -7.04
N ALA A 238 16.52 -29.28 -5.96
CA ALA A 238 17.36 -28.34 -5.22
C ALA A 238 18.21 -27.36 -6.06
N GLY A 239 17.63 -26.19 -6.36
CA GLY A 239 18.43 -25.01 -6.72
C GLY A 239 19.37 -24.61 -5.57
N PRO A 240 20.42 -23.81 -5.83
CA PRO A 240 21.47 -23.53 -4.86
C PRO A 240 20.88 -22.96 -3.56
N HIS A 241 21.27 -23.56 -2.44
CA HIS A 241 20.93 -23.15 -1.08
C HIS A 241 21.44 -21.74 -0.76
#